data_AF-A0A1E3BRC0-F1
#
_entry.id   AF-A0A1E3BRC0-F1
#
_cell.length_a   1.000
_cell.length_b   1.000
_cell.length_c   1.000
_cell.angle_alpha   90.00
_cell.angle_beta   90.00
_cell.angle_gamma   90.00
#
_symmetry.space_group_name_H-M   'P 1'
#
loop_
_entity.id
_entity.type
_entity.pdbx_description
1 polymer ?
#
loop_
_entity_poly.entity_id
_entity_poly.type
_entity_poly.pdbx_seq_one_letter_code
_entity_poly.pdbx_strand_id
1 'polypeptide(L)'
;MPTINMIALSLYSYRDPDDSDKYDTKPLTLRYLYFLDNSIATSIAEHRFAEWIKRLEEYKYKITPDERARVWKDTDMCHFAPDPRRDIRVVPGSLAHLFTAYPPYYDGQSRMVEFVKVLKELPRHEMVLWPIDASWESIYTYFKDELSMWSARYRLRNLNSAMASLTSSNLIDCSGLSALRQLRSDSPEYPDLEEEPIEGSYEPEILILSAAQWVVWPDECRWVYRQCKQAESESVTELGMWSMERWKDWKKEFEFVMLGHRFAQWIKVRDVAERVYRQKLMIEEEYEHK
;
A
#
# COMPACT_ATOMS: atom_id res chain seq x y z
N MET A 1 -12.19 -11.69 20.86
CA MET A 1 -11.54 -10.96 19.75
C MET A 1 -10.61 -11.93 19.05
N PRO A 2 -10.67 -12.10 17.73
CA PRO A 2 -9.69 -12.92 17.03
C PRO A 2 -8.32 -12.24 17.12
N THR A 3 -7.35 -12.94 17.71
CA THR A 3 -5.95 -12.51 17.75
C THR A 3 -5.35 -12.74 16.38
N ILE A 4 -4.76 -11.72 15.75
CA ILE A 4 -4.01 -11.86 14.48
C ILE A 4 -2.54 -11.92 14.84
N ASN A 5 -1.91 -13.10 14.75
CA ASN A 5 -0.49 -13.27 15.01
C ASN A 5 0.32 -13.19 13.70
N MET A 6 1.25 -12.25 13.63
CA MET A 6 2.08 -12.00 12.45
C MET A 6 3.50 -12.50 12.68
N ILE A 7 4.02 -13.33 11.77
CA ILE A 7 5.41 -13.79 11.80
C ILE A 7 6.08 -13.56 10.45
N ALA A 8 7.24 -12.90 10.50
CA ALA A 8 8.15 -12.80 9.37
C ALA A 8 8.83 -14.16 9.15
N LEU A 9 8.41 -14.89 8.12
CA LEU A 9 9.02 -16.15 7.69
C LEU A 9 9.78 -15.95 6.37
N SER A 10 10.94 -16.59 6.27
CA SER A 10 11.68 -16.74 5.03
C SER A 10 11.31 -18.10 4.42
N LEU A 11 10.26 -18.15 3.59
CA LEU A 11 9.85 -19.38 2.89
C LEU A 11 9.35 -19.07 1.46
N TYR A 12 9.56 -20.05 0.57
CA TYR A 12 9.39 -20.00 -0.89
C TYR A 12 7.92 -19.82 -1.36
N SER A 13 7.78 -19.22 -2.54
CA SER A 13 6.58 -18.66 -3.19
C SER A 13 5.37 -19.60 -3.33
N TYR A 14 4.17 -19.10 -2.97
CA TYR A 14 2.86 -19.65 -3.34
C TYR A 14 2.44 -19.13 -4.72
N ARG A 15 1.77 -19.97 -5.52
CA ARG A 15 1.29 -19.67 -6.88
C ARG A 15 -0.23 -19.88 -6.90
N ASP A 16 -0.98 -18.86 -7.31
CA ASP A 16 -2.41 -19.03 -7.63
C ASP A 16 -2.53 -19.71 -9.01
N PRO A 17 -3.18 -20.88 -9.11
CA PRO A 17 -3.33 -21.59 -10.38
C PRO A 17 -4.34 -20.94 -11.34
N ASP A 18 -5.22 -20.04 -10.88
CA ASP A 18 -6.27 -19.42 -11.71
C ASP A 18 -5.90 -18.03 -12.24
N ASP A 19 -4.73 -17.49 -11.86
CA ASP A 19 -4.22 -16.23 -12.39
C ASP A 19 -3.63 -16.45 -13.80
N SER A 20 -4.49 -16.34 -14.81
CA SER A 20 -4.18 -16.60 -16.22
C SER A 20 -3.29 -15.54 -16.89
N ASP A 21 -2.82 -14.53 -16.15
CA ASP A 21 -2.00 -13.47 -16.72
C ASP A 21 -0.56 -13.97 -16.95
N LYS A 22 -0.24 -14.09 -18.24
CA LYS A 22 0.89 -14.83 -18.83
C LYS A 22 2.28 -14.17 -18.64
N TYR A 23 2.41 -13.17 -17.78
CA TYR A 23 3.61 -12.32 -17.70
C TYR A 23 4.36 -12.50 -16.37
N ASP A 24 5.42 -13.31 -16.47
CA ASP A 24 6.69 -13.23 -15.74
C ASP A 24 6.64 -12.99 -14.22
N THR A 25 6.04 -13.91 -13.47
CA THR A 25 6.33 -14.06 -12.04
C THR A 25 7.67 -14.80 -11.88
N LYS A 26 8.80 -14.11 -11.96
CA LYS A 26 10.06 -14.68 -11.45
C LYS A 26 9.84 -15.12 -9.99
N PRO A 27 10.25 -16.34 -9.59
CA PRO A 27 10.17 -16.75 -8.19
C PRO A 27 11.10 -15.86 -7.38
N LEU A 28 10.50 -14.96 -6.61
CA LEU A 28 11.25 -14.06 -5.74
C LEU A 28 11.57 -14.80 -4.43
N THR A 29 12.86 -14.90 -4.11
CA THR A 29 13.32 -15.17 -2.73
C THR A 29 13.02 -13.94 -1.88
N LEU A 30 11.91 -13.97 -1.14
CA LEU A 30 11.47 -12.88 -0.28
C LEU A 30 11.18 -13.37 1.14
N ARG A 31 11.57 -12.54 2.12
CA ARG A 31 11.13 -12.66 3.51
C ARG A 31 9.73 -12.06 3.59
N TYR A 32 8.69 -12.89 3.57
CA TYR A 32 7.32 -12.43 3.66
C TYR A 32 6.76 -12.54 5.08
N LEU A 33 5.91 -11.58 5.42
CA LEU A 33 4.94 -11.71 6.50
C LEU A 33 3.83 -12.63 5.99
N TYR A 34 3.63 -13.77 6.64
CA TYR A 34 2.50 -14.64 6.36
C TYR A 34 1.42 -14.41 7.41
N PHE A 35 0.17 -14.30 6.97
CA PHE A 35 -0.99 -14.50 7.83
C PHE A 35 -1.13 -16.00 8.07
N LEU A 36 -0.49 -16.48 9.12
CA LEU A 36 -0.53 -17.89 9.50
C LEU A 36 -1.75 -18.14 10.39
N ASP A 37 -2.21 -19.40 10.40
CA ASP A 37 -3.05 -19.87 11.50
C ASP A 37 -2.36 -19.56 12.84
N ASN A 38 -3.13 -19.10 13.83
CA ASN A 38 -2.61 -18.74 15.14
C ASN A 38 -1.76 -19.84 15.78
N SER A 39 -2.13 -21.11 15.59
CA SER A 39 -1.37 -22.25 16.10
C SER A 39 0.01 -22.37 15.45
N ILE A 40 0.11 -22.15 14.14
CA ILE A 40 1.37 -22.19 13.38
C ILE A 40 2.23 -20.99 13.76
N ALA A 41 1.64 -19.80 13.83
CA ALA A 41 2.35 -18.60 14.26
C ALA A 41 2.94 -18.81 15.66
N THR A 42 2.10 -19.16 16.64
CA THR A 42 2.57 -19.40 18.01
C THR A 42 3.69 -20.45 18.06
N SER A 43 3.56 -21.56 17.33
CA SER A 43 4.60 -22.59 17.28
C SER A 43 5.95 -22.07 16.73
N ILE A 44 5.95 -21.22 15.70
CA ILE A 44 7.19 -20.64 15.17
C ILE A 44 7.78 -19.63 16.14
N ALA A 45 6.96 -18.79 16.76
CA ALA A 45 7.42 -17.82 17.75
C ALA A 45 8.07 -18.54 18.95
N GLU A 46 7.41 -19.57 19.45
CA GLU A 46 7.92 -20.43 20.53
C GLU A 46 9.23 -21.13 20.13
N HIS A 47 9.29 -21.68 18.91
CA HIS A 47 10.50 -22.32 18.40
C HIS A 47 11.68 -21.34 18.30
N ARG A 48 11.46 -20.13 17.75
CA ARG A 48 12.49 -19.10 17.66
C ARG A 48 12.93 -18.61 19.04
N PHE A 49 11.99 -18.47 19.97
CA PHE A 49 12.30 -18.10 21.34
C PHE A 49 13.13 -19.17 22.04
N ALA A 50 12.78 -20.46 21.88
CA ALA A 50 13.54 -21.57 22.42
C ALA A 50 14.96 -21.66 21.81
N GLU A 51 15.09 -21.49 20.50
CA GLU A 51 16.39 -21.45 19.82
C GLU A 51 17.25 -20.28 20.34
N TRP A 52 16.63 -19.12 20.57
CA TRP A 52 17.31 -17.97 21.14
C TRP A 52 17.81 -18.22 22.57
N ILE A 53 16.95 -18.74 23.46
CA ILE A 53 17.34 -19.09 24.84
C ILE A 53 18.52 -20.06 24.83
N LYS A 54 18.48 -21.07 23.97
CA LYS A 54 19.58 -22.03 23.81
C LYS A 54 20.89 -21.34 23.40
N ARG A 55 20.85 -20.44 22.41
CA ARG A 55 22.04 -19.68 21.97
C ARG A 55 22.60 -18.81 23.10
N LEU A 56 21.73 -18.15 23.87
CA LEU A 56 22.14 -17.35 25.04
C LEU A 56 22.83 -18.20 26.10
N GLU A 57 22.29 -19.38 26.41
CA GLU A 57 22.89 -20.31 27.36
C GLU A 57 24.27 -20.76 26.89
N GLU A 58 24.39 -21.21 25.62
CA GLU A 58 25.68 -21.57 25.03
C GLU A 58 26.70 -20.42 25.07
N TYR A 59 26.24 -19.18 24.87
CA TYR A 59 27.08 -17.98 24.94
C TYR A 59 27.53 -17.65 26.36
N LYS A 60 26.65 -17.84 27.36
CA LYS A 60 26.92 -17.55 28.78
C LYS A 60 28.08 -18.39 29.33
N TYR A 61 28.25 -19.62 28.84
CA TYR A 61 29.28 -20.56 29.32
C TYR A 61 30.61 -20.48 28.56
N LYS A 62 30.68 -19.82 27.40
CA LYS A 62 31.88 -19.81 26.53
C LYS A 62 32.70 -18.53 26.56
N ILE A 63 32.21 -17.46 27.20
CA ILE A 63 32.83 -16.14 27.14
C ILE A 63 33.40 -15.74 28.48
N THR A 64 34.70 -15.44 28.49
CA THR A 64 35.39 -14.91 29.67
C THR A 64 34.86 -13.50 30.02
N PRO A 65 34.94 -13.06 31.29
CA PRO A 65 34.48 -11.73 31.69
C PRO A 65 35.04 -10.58 30.82
N ASP A 66 36.30 -10.70 30.39
CA ASP A 66 36.97 -9.69 29.56
C ASP A 66 36.49 -9.69 28.10
N GLU A 67 36.20 -10.86 27.54
CA GLU A 67 35.58 -10.97 26.21
C GLU A 67 34.14 -10.45 26.24
N ARG A 68 33.41 -10.66 27.33
CA ARG A 68 32.05 -10.12 27.51
C ARG A 68 32.06 -8.59 27.47
N ALA A 69 33.04 -7.96 28.11
CA ALA A 69 33.21 -6.51 28.12
C ALA A 69 33.57 -5.94 26.73
N ARG A 70 34.33 -6.68 25.90
CA ARG A 70 34.63 -6.28 24.51
C ARG A 70 33.45 -6.49 23.58
N VAL A 71 32.79 -7.64 23.65
CA VAL A 71 31.62 -7.98 22.83
C VAL A 71 30.48 -7.00 23.07
N TRP A 72 30.21 -6.61 24.32
CA TRP A 72 29.18 -5.61 24.62
C TRP A 72 29.54 -4.19 24.18
N LYS A 73 30.82 -3.89 23.94
CA LYS A 73 31.27 -2.56 23.50
C LYS A 73 31.28 -2.42 21.98
N ASP A 74 31.62 -3.50 21.26
CA ASP A 74 31.85 -3.46 19.81
C ASP A 74 30.86 -4.32 18.99
N THR A 75 30.05 -5.17 19.62
CA THR A 75 29.11 -6.07 18.90
C THR A 75 27.67 -5.62 19.10
N ASP A 76 26.97 -5.42 17.99
CA ASP A 76 25.53 -5.16 17.99
C ASP A 76 24.80 -6.35 18.65
N MET A 77 24.03 -6.08 19.72
CA MET A 77 23.32 -7.12 20.48
C MET A 77 22.36 -7.94 19.61
N CYS A 78 22.00 -7.43 18.42
CA CYS A 78 21.18 -8.14 17.44
C CYS A 78 21.78 -9.48 16.96
N HIS A 79 23.07 -9.73 17.17
CA HIS A 79 23.70 -11.03 16.89
C HIS A 79 23.39 -12.10 17.94
N PHE A 80 23.01 -11.70 19.16
CA PHE A 80 22.81 -12.61 20.29
C PHE A 80 21.37 -12.64 20.78
N ALA A 81 20.58 -11.63 20.45
CA ALA A 81 19.15 -11.60 20.73
C ALA A 81 18.34 -11.16 19.52
N PRO A 82 17.06 -11.60 19.43
CA PRO A 82 16.10 -10.93 18.57
C PRO A 82 16.27 -9.43 18.78
N ASP A 83 16.29 -8.70 17.68
CA ASP A 83 16.20 -7.25 17.71
C ASP A 83 14.77 -6.90 17.26
N PRO A 84 13.82 -6.80 18.22
CA PRO A 84 12.46 -6.42 17.90
C PRO A 84 12.39 -5.12 17.09
N ARG A 85 13.35 -4.19 17.26
CA ARG A 85 13.34 -2.96 16.49
C ARG A 85 13.65 -3.23 15.03
N ARG A 86 14.64 -4.06 14.73
CA ARG A 86 14.96 -4.47 13.35
C ARG A 86 13.82 -5.26 12.73
N ASP A 87 13.19 -6.15 13.48
CA ASP A 87 12.06 -6.95 13.00
C ASP A 87 10.80 -6.09 12.78
N ILE A 88 10.54 -5.09 13.62
CA ILE A 88 9.45 -4.13 13.40
C ILE A 88 9.75 -3.23 12.20
N ARG A 89 11.01 -2.83 11.98
CA ARG A 89 11.41 -1.98 10.84
C ARG A 89 11.10 -2.59 9.48
N VAL A 90 11.05 -3.93 9.36
CA VAL A 90 10.70 -4.58 8.08
C VAL A 90 9.19 -4.61 7.83
N VAL A 91 8.36 -4.33 8.83
CA VAL A 91 6.89 -4.42 8.72
C VAL A 91 6.33 -3.42 7.72
N PRO A 92 6.65 -2.10 7.77
CA PRO A 92 6.15 -1.14 6.79
C PRO A 92 6.43 -1.53 5.33
N GLY A 93 7.67 -1.88 5.00
CA GLY A 93 8.05 -2.30 3.64
C GLY A 93 7.37 -3.60 3.21
N SER A 94 7.24 -4.55 4.14
CA SER A 94 6.54 -5.81 3.85
C SER A 94 5.04 -5.59 3.62
N LEU A 95 4.41 -4.69 4.38
CA LEU A 95 3.00 -4.30 4.17
C LEU A 95 2.83 -3.62 2.81
N ALA A 96 3.71 -2.66 2.48
CA ALA A 96 3.68 -1.98 1.20
C ALA A 96 3.74 -2.99 0.04
N HIS A 97 4.68 -3.94 0.10
CA HIS A 97 4.79 -5.01 -0.88
C HIS A 97 3.53 -5.88 -0.91
N LEU A 98 3.00 -6.30 0.23
CA LEU A 98 1.80 -7.14 0.27
C LEU A 98 0.57 -6.43 -0.32
N PHE A 99 0.41 -5.12 -0.10
CA PHE A 99 -0.65 -4.32 -0.73
C PHE A 99 -0.60 -4.35 -2.25
N THR A 100 0.59 -4.54 -2.85
CA THR A 100 0.71 -4.72 -4.30
C THR A 100 0.26 -6.09 -4.80
N ALA A 101 0.30 -7.11 -3.95
CA ALA A 101 0.02 -8.50 -4.32
C ALA A 101 -1.47 -8.81 -4.42
N TYR A 102 -2.32 -8.09 -3.69
CA TYR A 102 -3.76 -8.34 -3.66
C TYR A 102 -4.53 -7.36 -4.55
N PRO A 103 -5.48 -7.84 -5.38
CA PRO A 103 -6.35 -6.97 -6.15
C PRO A 103 -7.17 -5.99 -5.28
N PRO A 104 -7.68 -4.90 -5.87
CA PRO A 104 -8.59 -4.00 -5.18
C PRO A 104 -9.74 -4.77 -4.53
N TYR A 105 -9.99 -4.50 -3.24
CA TYR A 105 -11.12 -5.06 -2.49
C TYR A 105 -11.15 -6.59 -2.36
N TYR A 106 -10.05 -7.26 -2.70
CA TYR A 106 -9.88 -8.65 -2.35
C TYR A 106 -9.75 -8.81 -0.82
N ASP A 107 -10.29 -9.89 -0.25
CA ASP A 107 -10.29 -10.16 1.20
C ASP A 107 -8.91 -9.97 1.85
N GLY A 108 -7.85 -10.37 1.15
CA GLY A 108 -6.47 -10.17 1.59
C GLY A 108 -6.10 -8.69 1.76
N GLN A 109 -6.51 -7.82 0.83
CA GLN A 109 -6.28 -6.38 0.92
C GLN A 109 -7.06 -5.77 2.09
N SER A 110 -8.35 -6.11 2.24
CA SER A 110 -9.19 -5.62 3.34
C SER A 110 -8.66 -6.05 4.71
N ARG A 111 -8.22 -7.30 4.86
CA ARG A 111 -7.58 -7.79 6.09
C ARG A 111 -6.30 -7.05 6.42
N MET A 112 -5.52 -6.64 5.43
CA MET A 112 -4.33 -5.82 5.68
C MET A 112 -4.68 -4.40 6.14
N VAL A 113 -5.72 -3.78 5.57
CA VAL A 113 -6.22 -2.47 6.05
C VAL A 113 -6.70 -2.59 7.49
N GLU A 114 -7.48 -3.63 7.81
CA GLU A 114 -7.92 -3.93 9.17
C GLU A 114 -6.73 -4.18 10.11
N PHE A 115 -5.73 -4.93 9.66
CA PHE A 115 -4.52 -5.16 10.43
C PHE A 115 -3.77 -3.86 10.74
N VAL A 116 -3.61 -2.96 9.75
CA VAL A 116 -3.01 -1.63 9.97
C VAL A 116 -3.83 -0.82 10.97
N LYS A 117 -5.16 -0.91 10.91
CA LYS A 117 -6.05 -0.28 11.90
C LYS A 117 -5.80 -0.82 13.31
N VAL A 118 -5.79 -2.14 13.49
CA VAL A 118 -5.50 -2.78 14.79
C VAL A 118 -4.14 -2.35 15.31
N LEU A 119 -3.10 -2.35 14.45
CA LEU A 119 -1.76 -1.91 14.84
C LEU A 119 -1.73 -0.44 15.28
N LYS A 120 -2.52 0.45 14.64
CA LYS A 120 -2.63 1.87 15.01
C LYS A 120 -3.31 2.06 16.37
N GLU A 121 -4.19 1.15 16.76
CA GLU A 121 -4.93 1.17 18.03
C GLU A 121 -4.19 0.52 19.20
N LEU A 122 -3.08 -0.20 18.96
CA LEU A 122 -2.31 -0.84 20.02
C LEU A 122 -1.77 0.20 21.02
N PRO A 123 -1.82 -0.10 22.34
CA PRO A 123 -1.29 0.79 23.35
C PRO A 123 0.22 1.00 23.14
N ARG A 124 0.66 2.25 23.24
CA ARG A 124 2.08 2.59 23.22
C ARG A 124 2.71 2.12 24.53
N HIS A 125 3.43 1.00 24.49
CA HIS A 125 4.15 0.50 25.67
C HIS A 125 5.48 1.25 25.83
N GLU A 126 5.70 1.90 26.97
CA GLU A 126 6.91 2.68 27.28
C GLU A 126 8.23 1.87 27.19
N MET A 127 8.18 0.55 27.37
CA MET A 127 9.36 -0.32 27.39
C MET A 127 9.79 -0.85 26.02
N VAL A 128 8.86 -0.98 25.08
CA VAL A 128 9.24 -1.17 23.69
C VAL A 128 9.44 0.24 23.19
N LEU A 129 10.70 0.66 23.09
CA LEU A 129 11.13 1.71 22.17
C LEU A 129 10.70 1.26 20.77
N TRP A 130 9.40 1.35 20.54
CA TRP A 130 8.69 1.26 19.29
C TRP A 130 9.19 2.50 18.57
N PRO A 131 10.20 2.39 17.70
CA PRO A 131 10.79 3.55 17.08
C PRO A 131 9.90 3.95 15.90
N ILE A 132 8.58 4.00 16.13
CA ILE A 132 7.60 4.67 15.28
C ILE A 132 7.21 6.00 15.94
N ASP A 133 8.17 6.64 16.59
CA ASP A 133 8.26 8.10 16.47
C ASP A 133 8.67 8.44 15.01
N ALA A 134 9.30 7.51 14.28
CA ALA A 134 9.34 7.46 12.81
C ALA A 134 8.04 6.83 12.26
N SER A 135 6.97 7.58 12.47
CA SER A 135 5.61 7.57 11.90
C SER A 135 5.21 6.45 10.92
N TRP A 136 3.91 6.14 10.93
CA TRP A 136 3.21 5.44 9.85
C TRP A 136 3.48 6.05 8.45
N GLU A 137 4.02 7.27 8.38
CA GLU A 137 4.55 7.90 7.17
C GLU A 137 5.74 7.13 6.58
N SER A 138 6.39 6.23 7.32
CA SER A 138 7.35 5.29 6.75
C SER A 138 6.71 4.37 5.70
N ILE A 139 5.46 3.92 5.91
CA ILE A 139 4.70 3.17 4.89
C ILE A 139 4.49 4.04 3.64
N TYR A 140 4.23 5.33 3.80
CA TYR A 140 4.17 6.26 2.67
C TYR A 140 5.48 6.29 1.89
N THR A 141 6.63 6.34 2.56
CA THR A 141 7.95 6.26 1.91
C THR A 141 8.11 4.95 1.15
N TYR A 142 7.72 3.81 1.74
CA TYR A 142 7.78 2.53 1.03
C TYR A 142 6.81 2.47 -0.16
N PHE A 143 5.62 3.04 -0.07
CA PHE A 143 4.73 3.17 -1.22
C PHE A 143 5.34 4.03 -2.32
N LYS A 144 5.99 5.13 -1.96
CA LYS A 144 6.73 5.97 -2.92
C LYS A 144 7.87 5.19 -3.58
N ASP A 145 8.61 4.39 -2.82
CA ASP A 145 9.67 3.55 -3.34
C ASP A 145 9.10 2.46 -4.27
N GLU A 146 8.02 1.78 -3.89
CA GLU A 146 7.33 0.79 -4.73
C GLU A 146 6.81 1.42 -6.03
N LEU A 147 6.28 2.65 -5.99
CA LEU A 147 5.88 3.40 -7.19
C LEU A 147 7.07 3.71 -8.12
N SER A 148 8.27 3.91 -7.55
CA SER A 148 9.49 4.18 -8.31
C SER A 148 10.09 2.91 -8.95
N MET A 149 9.76 1.72 -8.43
CA MET A 149 10.26 0.45 -8.96
C MET A 149 9.46 0.07 -10.22
N TRP A 150 10.10 0.22 -11.38
CA TRP A 150 9.51 0.06 -12.73
C TRP A 150 8.84 -1.30 -13.03
N SER A 151 8.93 -2.30 -12.14
CA SER A 151 8.32 -3.64 -12.28
C SER A 151 6.85 -3.71 -11.85
N ALA A 152 6.28 -2.61 -11.34
CA ALA A 152 4.96 -2.58 -10.71
C ALA A 152 3.80 -2.17 -11.64
N ARG A 153 3.89 -2.40 -12.96
CA ARG A 153 2.84 -1.95 -13.91
C ARG A 153 1.44 -2.47 -13.54
N TYR A 154 1.26 -3.77 -13.35
CA TYR A 154 -0.02 -4.34 -12.91
C TYR A 154 -0.33 -4.11 -11.42
N ARG A 155 0.70 -3.75 -10.64
CA ARG A 155 0.62 -3.49 -9.21
C ARG A 155 0.17 -2.08 -8.88
N LEU A 156 0.33 -1.13 -9.81
CA LEU A 156 -0.06 0.27 -9.61
C LEU A 156 -1.54 0.39 -9.25
N ARG A 157 -2.40 -0.41 -9.89
CA ARG A 157 -3.83 -0.49 -9.57
C ARG A 157 -4.05 -0.96 -8.14
N ASN A 158 -3.44 -2.08 -7.78
CA ASN A 158 -3.57 -2.69 -6.46
C ASN A 158 -3.08 -1.73 -5.36
N LEU A 159 -1.94 -1.08 -5.60
CA LEU A 159 -1.32 -0.12 -4.71
C LEU A 159 -2.19 1.13 -4.54
N ASN A 160 -2.75 1.68 -5.62
CA ASN A 160 -3.66 2.82 -5.54
C ASN A 160 -4.95 2.50 -4.79
N SER A 161 -5.49 1.29 -4.94
CA SER A 161 -6.61 0.82 -4.12
C SER A 161 -6.27 0.80 -2.64
N ALA A 162 -5.12 0.22 -2.27
CA ALA A 162 -4.66 0.20 -0.89
C ALA A 162 -4.45 1.63 -0.33
N MET A 163 -3.77 2.49 -1.08
CA MET A 163 -3.53 3.88 -0.70
C MET A 163 -4.85 4.65 -0.51
N ALA A 164 -5.81 4.50 -1.43
CA ALA A 164 -7.11 5.15 -1.33
C ALA A 164 -7.89 4.68 -0.09
N SER A 165 -7.88 3.37 0.18
CA SER A 165 -8.56 2.78 1.35
C SER A 165 -7.91 3.22 2.68
N LEU A 166 -6.58 3.19 2.77
CA LEU A 166 -5.84 3.66 3.95
C LEU A 166 -6.06 5.16 4.21
N THR A 167 -6.06 5.96 3.15
CA THR A 167 -6.25 7.41 3.22
C THR A 167 -7.68 7.76 3.63
N SER A 168 -8.68 7.19 2.97
CA SER A 168 -10.09 7.43 3.27
C SER A 168 -10.50 6.94 4.67
N SER A 169 -9.84 5.89 5.17
CA SER A 169 -9.99 5.38 6.54
C SER A 169 -9.23 6.18 7.61
N ASN A 170 -8.55 7.28 7.24
CA ASN A 170 -7.73 8.09 8.13
C ASN A 170 -6.64 7.26 8.86
N LEU A 171 -6.10 6.23 8.19
CA LEU A 171 -5.03 5.40 8.74
C LEU A 171 -3.68 6.01 8.41
N ILE A 172 -3.43 6.22 7.11
CA ILE A 172 -2.18 6.73 6.55
C ILE A 172 -2.56 7.65 5.40
N ASP A 173 -2.09 8.90 5.44
CA ASP A 173 -2.35 9.84 4.35
C ASP A 173 -1.42 9.55 3.17
N CYS A 174 -1.96 8.89 2.14
CA CYS A 174 -1.27 8.62 0.89
C CYS A 174 -1.77 9.53 -0.24
N SER A 175 -2.43 10.64 0.08
CA SER A 175 -3.09 11.49 -0.91
C SER A 175 -2.10 12.00 -1.96
N GLY A 176 -0.88 12.37 -1.56
CA GLY A 176 0.16 12.88 -2.44
C GLY A 176 0.71 11.88 -3.48
N LEU A 177 0.39 10.59 -3.32
CA LEU A 177 0.82 9.48 -4.20
C LEU A 177 -0.29 8.99 -5.12
N SER A 178 -1.46 9.63 -5.11
CA SER A 178 -2.60 9.19 -5.91
C SER A 178 -2.34 9.31 -7.41
N ALA A 179 -2.68 8.25 -8.16
CA ALA A 179 -2.62 8.22 -9.62
C ALA A 179 -3.55 9.24 -10.30
N LEU A 180 -4.55 9.79 -9.59
CA LEU A 180 -5.35 10.92 -10.10
C LEU A 180 -4.48 12.15 -10.42
N ARG A 181 -3.31 12.29 -9.78
CA ARG A 181 -2.38 13.39 -10.05
C ARG A 181 -1.79 13.30 -11.46
N GLN A 182 -1.55 12.08 -11.91
CA GLN A 182 -0.94 11.79 -13.21
C GLN A 182 -1.97 11.83 -14.34
N LEU A 183 -3.25 11.53 -14.05
CA LEU A 183 -4.37 11.64 -14.99
C LEU A 183 -4.85 13.09 -15.14
N ARG A 184 -3.95 14.01 -15.52
CA ARG A 184 -4.24 15.42 -15.74
C ARG A 184 -3.49 15.94 -16.95
N SER A 185 -4.15 16.66 -17.85
CA SER A 185 -3.51 17.23 -19.05
C SER A 185 -2.33 18.17 -18.79
N ASP A 186 -2.24 18.78 -17.60
CA ASP A 186 -1.12 19.64 -17.20
C ASP A 186 0.03 18.87 -16.50
N SER A 187 -0.12 17.57 -16.26
CA SER A 187 0.94 16.74 -15.70
C SER A 187 1.98 16.42 -16.77
N PRO A 188 3.28 16.60 -16.50
CA PRO A 188 4.34 16.17 -17.42
C PRO A 188 4.38 14.63 -17.61
N GLU A 189 3.71 13.89 -16.72
CA GLU A 189 3.57 12.43 -16.76
C GLU A 189 2.25 11.99 -17.41
N TYR A 190 1.44 12.93 -17.91
CA TYR A 190 0.16 12.61 -18.55
C TYR A 190 0.39 11.88 -19.88
N PRO A 191 -0.18 10.68 -20.05
CA PRO A 191 -0.32 10.14 -21.39
C PRO A 191 -1.39 10.98 -22.09
N ASP A 192 -1.02 11.71 -23.13
CA ASP A 192 -2.01 12.40 -23.94
C ASP A 192 -3.00 11.36 -24.48
N LEU A 193 -4.21 11.37 -23.92
CA LEU A 193 -5.26 10.42 -24.27
C LEU A 193 -5.82 10.70 -25.68
N GLU A 194 -5.48 11.83 -26.30
CA GLU A 194 -5.78 12.18 -27.69
C GLU A 194 -4.71 11.67 -28.66
N GLU A 195 -3.47 11.42 -28.23
CA GLU A 195 -2.42 10.86 -29.08
C GLU A 195 -2.46 9.32 -29.13
N GLU A 196 -2.12 8.70 -30.27
CA GLU A 196 -1.97 7.25 -30.35
C GLU A 196 -0.84 6.78 -29.42
N PRO A 197 -1.04 5.70 -28.64
CA PRO A 197 0.00 5.23 -27.74
C PRO A 197 1.25 4.85 -28.53
N ILE A 198 2.37 5.48 -28.23
CA ILE A 198 3.68 5.05 -28.74
C ILE A 198 3.95 3.67 -28.15
N GLU A 199 4.22 2.69 -29.00
CA GLU A 199 4.55 1.33 -28.59
C GLU A 199 5.68 1.34 -27.54
N GLY A 200 5.35 1.02 -26.29
CA GLY A 200 6.30 0.96 -25.17
C GLY A 200 6.30 2.14 -24.17
N SER A 201 5.60 3.25 -24.43
CA SER A 201 5.33 4.27 -23.40
C SER A 201 4.20 3.80 -22.47
N TYR A 202 4.13 4.35 -21.26
CA TYR A 202 3.16 4.01 -20.19
C TYR A 202 1.79 3.65 -20.76
N GLU A 203 1.36 2.39 -20.64
CA GLU A 203 0.03 1.96 -21.12
C GLU A 203 -1.03 2.81 -20.41
N PRO A 204 -1.75 3.70 -21.14
CA PRO A 204 -2.71 4.61 -20.53
C PRO A 204 -3.81 3.87 -19.77
N GLU A 205 -4.12 2.64 -20.19
CA GLU A 205 -4.99 1.69 -19.49
C GLU A 205 -4.64 1.54 -18.00
N ILE A 206 -3.37 1.28 -17.68
CA ILE A 206 -2.94 1.02 -16.30
C ILE A 206 -3.11 2.26 -15.44
N LEU A 207 -2.76 3.43 -15.98
CA LEU A 207 -2.92 4.69 -15.27
C LEU A 207 -4.40 4.97 -14.99
N ILE A 208 -5.27 4.82 -16.00
CA ILE A 208 -6.73 5.03 -15.85
C ILE A 208 -7.29 4.08 -14.78
N LEU A 209 -6.95 2.79 -14.85
CA LEU A 209 -7.41 1.79 -13.87
C LEU A 209 -6.91 2.08 -12.45
N SER A 210 -5.71 2.65 -12.32
CA SER A 210 -5.11 3.01 -11.02
C SER A 210 -5.73 4.28 -10.44
N ALA A 211 -5.91 5.32 -11.26
CA ALA A 211 -6.59 6.55 -10.89
C ALA A 211 -8.05 6.29 -10.49
N ALA A 212 -8.72 5.39 -11.20
CA ALA A 212 -10.08 4.96 -10.91
C ALA A 212 -10.25 4.42 -9.48
N GLN A 213 -9.23 3.80 -8.88
CA GLN A 213 -9.35 3.22 -7.53
C GLN A 213 -9.64 4.25 -6.43
N TRP A 214 -9.33 5.52 -6.66
CA TRP A 214 -9.64 6.61 -5.72
C TRP A 214 -11.10 7.07 -5.78
N VAL A 215 -11.86 6.64 -6.79
CA VAL A 215 -13.18 7.21 -7.10
C VAL A 215 -14.25 6.15 -7.38
N VAL A 216 -13.87 4.96 -7.84
CA VAL A 216 -14.83 3.90 -8.19
C VAL A 216 -15.58 3.36 -6.97
N TRP A 217 -15.00 3.54 -5.77
CA TRP A 217 -15.55 3.05 -4.51
C TRP A 217 -16.22 4.18 -3.71
N PRO A 218 -17.39 3.93 -3.08
CA PRO A 218 -18.18 5.02 -2.49
C PRO A 218 -17.48 5.83 -1.41
N ASP A 219 -16.73 5.19 -0.51
CA ASP A 219 -16.15 5.86 0.65
C ASP A 219 -14.90 6.66 0.28
N GLU A 220 -14.06 6.11 -0.59
CA GLU A 220 -12.93 6.78 -1.23
C GLU A 220 -13.40 7.96 -2.07
N CYS A 221 -14.46 7.76 -2.88
CA CYS A 221 -15.04 8.82 -3.69
C CYS A 221 -15.56 9.98 -2.84
N ARG A 222 -16.28 9.68 -1.75
CA ARG A 222 -16.74 10.68 -0.78
C ARG A 222 -15.58 11.42 -0.13
N TRP A 223 -14.52 10.70 0.21
CA TRP A 223 -13.32 11.30 0.78
C TRP A 223 -12.68 12.28 -0.21
N VAL A 224 -12.44 11.87 -1.46
CA VAL A 224 -11.85 12.72 -2.51
C VAL A 224 -12.72 13.96 -2.75
N TYR A 225 -14.03 13.80 -2.90
CA TYR A 225 -14.95 14.92 -3.12
C TYR A 225 -14.90 15.92 -1.95
N ARG A 226 -14.88 15.42 -0.70
CA ARG A 226 -14.77 16.27 0.49
C ARG A 226 -13.46 17.05 0.51
N GLN A 227 -12.33 16.42 0.17
CA GLN A 227 -11.05 17.12 0.08
C GLN A 227 -11.08 18.22 -0.99
N CYS A 228 -11.65 17.93 -2.17
CA CYS A 228 -11.81 18.91 -3.24
C CYS A 228 -12.70 20.10 -2.82
N LYS A 229 -13.79 19.85 -2.10
CA LYS A 229 -14.69 20.89 -1.56
C LYS A 229 -14.03 21.72 -0.47
N GLN A 230 -13.31 21.09 0.45
CA GLN A 230 -12.63 21.77 1.53
C GLN A 230 -11.56 22.74 0.99
N ALA A 231 -10.77 22.29 0.01
CA ALA A 231 -9.75 23.12 -0.63
C ALA A 231 -10.32 24.38 -1.32
N GLU A 232 -11.54 24.30 -1.88
CA GLU A 232 -12.25 25.45 -2.45
C GLU A 232 -12.61 26.49 -1.37
N SER A 233 -13.00 26.03 -0.18
CA SER A 233 -13.41 26.91 0.93
C SER A 233 -12.23 27.60 1.63
N GLU A 234 -11.07 26.95 1.69
CA GLU A 234 -9.90 27.45 2.42
C GLU A 234 -9.00 28.37 1.58
N SER A 235 -9.35 28.61 0.30
CA SER A 235 -8.51 29.35 -0.66
C SER A 235 -7.07 28.82 -0.78
N VAL A 236 -6.84 27.55 -0.41
CA VAL A 236 -5.52 26.92 -0.47
C VAL A 236 -5.28 26.47 -1.91
N THR A 237 -4.76 27.37 -2.73
CA THR A 237 -4.56 27.16 -4.17
C THR A 237 -3.17 26.67 -4.54
N GLU A 238 -2.16 26.83 -3.69
CA GLU A 238 -0.79 26.83 -4.20
C GLU A 238 -0.18 25.43 -4.46
N LEU A 239 -0.68 24.36 -3.83
CA LEU A 239 -0.11 23.00 -4.00
C LEU A 239 -1.13 21.85 -3.91
N GLY A 240 -2.40 22.12 -3.66
CA GLY A 240 -3.39 21.09 -3.32
C GLY A 240 -3.65 20.14 -4.48
N MET A 241 -3.41 18.84 -4.29
CA MET A 241 -3.84 17.78 -5.23
C MET A 241 -5.35 17.88 -5.52
N TRP A 242 -6.11 18.31 -4.53
CA TRP A 242 -7.55 18.27 -4.44
C TRP A 242 -8.15 19.65 -4.69
N SER A 243 -8.98 19.78 -5.73
CA SER A 243 -9.78 20.98 -5.99
C SER A 243 -11.04 20.61 -6.76
N MET A 244 -12.08 21.45 -6.70
CA MET A 244 -13.29 21.24 -7.49
C MET A 244 -13.08 21.38 -9.00
N GLU A 245 -12.07 22.15 -9.43
CA GLU A 245 -11.62 22.20 -10.81
C GLU A 245 -11.09 20.83 -11.26
N ARG A 246 -10.13 20.27 -10.53
CA ARG A 246 -9.58 18.93 -10.83
C ARG A 246 -10.61 17.83 -10.73
N TRP A 247 -11.55 17.95 -9.79
CA TRP A 247 -12.69 17.05 -9.74
C TRP A 247 -13.48 17.04 -11.05
N LYS A 248 -13.77 18.21 -11.64
CA LYS A 248 -14.45 18.31 -12.94
C LYS A 248 -13.58 17.76 -14.07
N ASP A 249 -12.28 18.03 -14.05
CA ASP A 249 -11.37 17.55 -15.09
C ASP A 249 -11.27 16.03 -15.10
N TRP A 250 -11.05 15.40 -13.95
CA TRP A 250 -11.07 13.93 -13.85
C TRP A 250 -12.40 13.35 -14.32
N LYS A 251 -13.53 14.04 -14.07
CA LYS A 251 -14.85 13.58 -14.55
C LYS A 251 -14.91 13.57 -16.08
N LYS A 252 -14.40 14.63 -16.73
CA LYS A 252 -14.28 14.70 -18.19
C LYS A 252 -13.33 13.64 -18.74
N GLU A 253 -12.20 13.38 -18.09
CA GLU A 253 -11.26 12.35 -18.54
C GLU A 253 -11.90 10.96 -18.51
N PHE A 254 -12.59 10.60 -17.42
CA PHE A 254 -13.30 9.31 -17.36
C PHE A 254 -14.47 9.24 -18.37
N GLU A 255 -15.18 10.35 -18.61
CA GLU A 255 -16.21 10.43 -19.65
C GLU A 255 -15.63 10.23 -21.05
N PHE A 256 -14.50 10.87 -21.34
CA PHE A 256 -13.78 10.73 -22.61
C PHE A 256 -13.34 9.29 -22.84
N VAL A 257 -12.78 8.63 -21.81
CA VAL A 257 -12.42 7.21 -21.88
C VAL A 257 -13.64 6.32 -22.11
N MET A 258 -14.74 6.56 -21.38
CA MET A 258 -15.99 5.80 -21.49
C MET A 258 -16.60 5.89 -22.91
N LEU A 259 -16.66 7.08 -23.49
CA LEU A 259 -17.33 7.36 -24.76
C LEU A 259 -16.41 7.21 -25.99
N GLY A 260 -15.10 7.31 -25.81
CA GLY A 260 -14.12 7.34 -26.89
C GLY A 260 -14.06 6.01 -27.66
N HIS A 261 -14.34 6.08 -28.97
CA HIS A 261 -14.25 4.92 -29.86
C HIS A 261 -12.84 4.31 -29.94
N ARG A 262 -11.80 5.12 -29.72
CA ARG A 262 -10.40 4.67 -29.65
C ARG A 262 -10.12 3.67 -28.54
N PHE A 263 -10.94 3.69 -27.48
CA PHE A 263 -10.84 2.77 -26.35
C PHE A 263 -11.71 1.53 -26.55
N ALA A 264 -12.28 1.31 -27.75
CA ALA A 264 -13.18 0.18 -28.02
C ALA A 264 -12.54 -1.18 -27.72
N GLN A 265 -11.23 -1.34 -27.96
CA GLN A 265 -10.50 -2.56 -27.57
C GLN A 265 -10.27 -2.70 -26.06
N TRP A 266 -10.37 -1.63 -25.27
CA TRP A 266 -10.13 -1.61 -23.83
C TRP A 266 -11.44 -1.69 -23.03
N ILE A 267 -12.22 -2.75 -23.28
CA ILE A 267 -13.57 -2.93 -22.71
C ILE A 267 -13.55 -2.78 -21.18
N LYS A 268 -12.60 -3.45 -20.51
CA LYS A 268 -12.46 -3.37 -19.04
C LYS A 268 -12.21 -1.93 -18.54
N VAL A 269 -11.42 -1.14 -19.27
CA VAL A 269 -11.10 0.24 -18.90
C VAL A 269 -12.34 1.12 -19.05
N ARG A 270 -13.10 0.95 -20.14
CA ARG A 270 -14.35 1.69 -20.38
C ARG A 270 -15.40 1.39 -19.31
N ASP A 271 -15.55 0.12 -18.94
CA ASP A 271 -16.48 -0.29 -17.87
C ASP A 271 -16.11 0.35 -16.53
N VAL A 272 -14.82 0.40 -16.19
CA VAL A 272 -14.34 1.05 -14.96
C VAL A 272 -14.55 2.56 -15.03
N ALA A 273 -14.27 3.19 -16.17
CA ALA A 273 -14.48 4.63 -16.36
C ALA A 273 -15.97 5.01 -16.24
N GLU A 274 -16.87 4.20 -16.78
CA GLU A 274 -18.32 4.37 -16.62
C GLU A 274 -18.74 4.31 -15.15
N ARG A 275 -18.24 3.33 -14.40
CA ARG A 275 -18.52 3.19 -12.96
C ARG A 275 -18.02 4.40 -12.18
N VAL A 276 -16.80 4.87 -12.47
CA VAL A 276 -16.25 6.08 -11.87
C VAL A 276 -17.15 7.28 -12.18
N TYR A 277 -17.50 7.50 -13.45
CA TYR A 277 -18.36 8.62 -13.85
C TYR A 277 -19.69 8.63 -13.11
N ARG A 278 -20.37 7.47 -13.04
CA ARG A 278 -21.62 7.30 -12.27
C ARG A 278 -21.43 7.56 -10.78
N GLN A 279 -20.35 7.04 -10.19
CA GLN A 279 -20.04 7.23 -8.77
C GLN A 279 -19.83 8.72 -8.45
N LYS A 280 -19.15 9.46 -9.33
CA LYS A 280 -18.99 10.91 -9.19
C LYS A 280 -20.31 11.65 -9.23
N LEU A 281 -21.20 11.31 -10.18
CA LEU A 281 -22.55 11.90 -10.25
C LEU A 281 -23.34 11.67 -8.96
N MET A 282 -23.36 10.42 -8.47
CA MET A 282 -24.08 10.09 -7.24
C MET A 282 -23.55 10.87 -6.03
N ILE A 283 -22.24 11.06 -5.92
CA ILE A 283 -21.65 11.85 -4.81
C ILE A 283 -21.93 13.35 -4.95
N GLU A 284 -21.92 13.90 -6.17
CA GLU A 284 -22.32 15.30 -6.40
C GLU A 284 -23.77 15.53 -5.93
N GLU A 285 -24.70 14.67 -6.34
CA GLU A 285 -26.11 14.72 -5.92
C GLU A 285 -26.27 14.56 -4.40
N GLU A 286 -25.51 13.66 -3.77
CA GLU A 286 -25.55 13.44 -2.31
C GLU A 286 -25.23 14.71 -1.52
N TYR A 287 -24.30 15.54 -2.02
CA TYR A 287 -23.84 16.76 -1.34
C TYR A 287 -24.64 18.02 -1.74
N GLU A 288 -25.29 18.05 -2.90
CA GLU A 288 -26.17 19.17 -3.30
C GLU A 288 -27.52 19.16 -2.55
N HIS A 289 -27.92 18.01 -2.01
CA HIS A 289 -29.17 17.83 -1.27
C HIS A 289 -29.03 17.82 0.26
N LYS A 290 -27.85 18.10 0.80
CA LYS A 290 -27.56 18.21 2.23
C LYS A 290 -27.33 19.66 2.63
#